data_AF-A0A6N8FBV6-F1
#
_entry.id   AF-A0A6N8FBV6-F1
#
_cell.length_a   1.000
_cell.length_b   1.000
_cell.length_c   1.000
_cell.angle_alpha   90.00
_cell.angle_beta   90.00
_cell.angle_gamma   90.00
#
_symmetry.space_group_name_H-M   'P 1'
#
loop_
_entity.id
_entity.type
_entity.pdbx_description
1 polymer ?
#
loop_
_entity_poly.entity_id
_entity_poly.type
_entity_poly.pdbx_seq_one_letter_code
_entity_poly.pdbx_strand_id
1 'polypeptide(L)'
;MNWKEVIRIKHLIRKENGSITLEAAMILPFFLFFILFLTMIIRLAVADMALYKAASETSELVVAYAYPVAVTRDGATNFINDKIKSIEDERDVDITGAIEWTKQGLDFFGIDIQGSIESLFEDSLQGIIEPTIQNKFKEATGGWNFFNEENLEVTNVEIPSLVGGSDDYLEINVQYTFDLSLPFVNEKIVLKKTSYERIWNGS
;
A
#
# COMPACT_ATOMS: atom_id res chain seq x y z
N MET A 1 93.16 -3.83 33.04
CA MET A 1 91.76 -4.06 33.44
C MET A 1 91.11 -2.72 33.72
N ASN A 2 90.22 -2.23 32.85
CA ASN A 2 89.21 -1.24 33.26
C ASN A 2 88.04 -1.25 32.26
N TRP A 3 87.03 -2.05 32.59
CA TRP A 3 85.76 -2.14 31.89
C TRP A 3 84.81 -1.12 32.50
N LYS A 4 84.64 0.03 31.85
CA LYS A 4 83.49 0.91 32.11
C LYS A 4 82.74 1.08 30.80
N GLU A 5 82.02 0.03 30.41
CA GLU A 5 80.95 0.16 29.43
C GLU A 5 79.88 1.07 30.02
N VAL A 6 79.76 2.25 29.43
CA VAL A 6 78.69 3.20 29.72
C VAL A 6 77.43 2.68 29.02
N ILE A 7 76.58 1.99 29.77
CA ILE A 7 75.24 1.61 29.32
C ILE A 7 74.39 2.89 29.24
N ARG A 8 74.34 3.52 28.07
CA ARG A 8 73.37 4.57 27.76
C ARG A 8 72.01 3.93 27.51
N ILE A 9 71.19 3.85 28.55
CA ILE A 9 69.76 3.55 28.41
C ILE A 9 69.11 4.78 27.75
N LYS A 10 68.88 4.71 26.42
CA LYS A 10 68.00 5.67 25.73
C LYS A 10 66.60 5.48 26.29
N HIS A 11 66.15 6.39 27.14
CA HIS A 11 64.73 6.51 27.45
C HIS A 11 63.97 6.76 26.13
N LEU A 12 63.12 5.81 25.75
CA LEU A 12 62.12 6.00 24.70
C LEU A 12 61.19 7.13 25.16
N ILE A 13 61.41 8.33 24.62
CA ILE A 13 60.57 9.50 24.87
C ILE A 13 59.17 9.16 24.35
N ARG A 14 58.24 8.93 25.28
CA ARG A 14 56.81 8.73 25.01
C ARG A 14 56.28 10.02 24.37
N LYS A 15 56.07 10.01 23.06
CA LYS A 15 55.44 11.12 22.33
C LYS A 15 53.94 11.09 22.58
N GLU A 16 53.42 12.04 23.36
CA GLU A 16 51.98 12.15 23.67
C GLU A 16 51.15 12.75 22.53
N ASN A 17 51.78 13.21 21.46
CA ASN A 17 51.13 13.82 20.29
C ASN A 17 50.18 12.86 19.54
N GLY A 18 50.27 11.55 19.76
CA GLY A 18 49.35 10.56 19.19
C GLY A 18 48.04 10.39 19.98
N SER A 19 47.97 10.86 21.23
CA SER A 19 46.77 10.70 22.09
C SER A 19 45.58 11.48 21.54
N ILE A 20 45.80 12.73 21.13
CA ILE A 20 44.74 13.59 20.57
C ILE A 20 44.18 13.00 19.28
N THR A 21 45.04 12.45 18.41
CA THR A 21 44.61 11.79 17.17
C THR A 21 43.83 10.51 17.46
N LEU A 22 44.24 9.73 18.47
CA LEU A 22 43.55 8.50 18.87
C LEU A 22 42.17 8.80 19.49
N GLU A 23 42.09 9.84 20.32
CA GLU A 23 40.83 10.33 20.89
C GLU A 23 39.87 10.80 19.77
N ALA A 24 40.36 11.60 18.82
CA ALA A 24 39.55 12.05 17.68
C ALA A 24 39.10 10.88 16.76
N ALA A 25 39.99 9.91 16.52
CA ALA A 25 39.68 8.72 15.72
C ALA A 25 38.63 7.82 16.39
N MET A 26 38.49 7.88 17.72
CA MET A 26 37.46 7.15 18.45
C MET A 26 36.10 7.88 18.44
N ILE A 27 36.09 9.22 18.40
CA ILE A 27 34.87 10.02 18.27
C ILE A 27 34.23 9.90 16.88
N LEU A 28 35.06 9.88 15.82
CA LEU A 28 34.59 9.87 14.42
C LEU A 28 33.58 8.76 14.10
N PRO A 29 33.81 7.47 14.43
CA PRO A 29 32.85 6.41 14.13
C PRO A 29 31.52 6.60 14.87
N PHE A 30 31.55 7.08 16.12
CA PHE A 30 30.33 7.38 16.88
C PHE A 30 29.52 8.51 16.22
N PHE A 31 30.20 9.55 15.73
CA PHE A 31 29.54 10.62 14.98
C PHE A 31 28.93 10.11 13.66
N LEU A 32 29.62 9.22 12.95
CA LEU A 32 29.11 8.60 11.74
C LEU A 32 27.86 7.75 12.03
N PHE A 33 27.86 6.97 13.12
CA PHE A 33 26.67 6.25 13.57
C PHE A 33 25.49 7.18 13.83
N PHE A 34 25.73 8.31 14.47
CA PHE A 34 24.67 9.29 14.73
C PHE A 34 24.05 9.83 13.44
N ILE A 35 24.88 10.16 12.43
CA ILE A 35 24.39 10.59 11.13
C ILE A 35 23.62 9.45 10.44
N LEU A 36 24.16 8.23 10.41
CA LEU A 36 23.48 7.08 9.80
C LEU A 36 22.12 6.83 10.47
N PHE A 37 22.07 6.89 11.80
CA PHE A 37 20.85 6.77 12.57
C PHE A 37 19.82 7.85 12.19
N LEU A 38 20.24 9.11 12.08
CA LEU A 38 19.36 10.19 11.65
C LEU A 38 18.85 9.96 10.22
N THR A 39 19.73 9.58 9.30
CA THR A 39 19.31 9.24 7.93
C THR A 39 18.34 8.07 7.90
N MET A 40 18.44 7.14 8.87
CA MET A 40 17.56 6.00 8.94
C MET A 40 16.16 6.35 9.42
N ILE A 41 16.06 7.23 10.42
CA ILE A 41 14.76 7.78 10.84
C ILE A 41 14.10 8.51 9.68
N ILE A 42 14.86 9.32 8.93
CA ILE A 42 14.32 10.03 7.76
C ILE A 42 13.82 9.03 6.71
N ARG A 43 14.59 7.99 6.39
CA ARG A 43 14.17 6.95 5.43
C ARG A 43 12.90 6.22 5.89
N LEU A 44 12.82 5.88 7.17
CA LEU A 44 11.65 5.23 7.74
C LEU A 44 10.41 6.13 7.65
N ALA A 45 10.55 7.43 7.98
CA ALA A 45 9.45 8.38 7.89
C ALA A 45 8.96 8.59 6.45
N VAL A 46 9.88 8.62 5.48
CA VAL A 46 9.53 8.69 4.05
C VAL A 46 8.77 7.44 3.62
N ALA A 47 9.23 6.24 4.00
CA ALA A 47 8.50 5.00 3.72
C ALA A 47 7.10 4.99 4.34
N ASP A 48 6.96 5.43 5.60
CA ASP A 48 5.67 5.46 6.30
C ASP A 48 4.66 6.41 5.63
N MET A 49 5.11 7.62 5.28
CA MET A 49 4.27 8.59 4.56
C MET A 49 3.94 8.12 3.14
N ALA A 50 4.92 7.55 2.42
CA ALA A 50 4.70 7.04 1.07
C ALA A 50 3.71 5.88 1.04
N LEU A 51 3.80 4.96 2.01
CA LEU A 51 2.88 3.85 2.15
C LEU A 51 1.45 4.34 2.42
N TYR A 52 1.30 5.27 3.36
CA TYR A 52 0.01 5.89 3.65
C TYR A 52 -0.59 6.58 2.43
N LYS A 53 0.20 7.40 1.72
CA LYS A 53 -0.23 8.12 0.52
C LYS A 53 -0.64 7.16 -0.61
N ALA A 54 0.13 6.11 -0.83
CA ALA A 54 -0.17 5.11 -1.86
C ALA A 54 -1.49 4.37 -1.57
N ALA A 55 -1.73 3.98 -0.31
CA ALA A 55 -2.98 3.34 0.09
C ALA A 55 -4.19 4.29 -0.06
N SER A 56 -4.04 5.53 0.43
CA SER A 56 -5.12 6.54 0.39
C SER A 56 -5.48 6.98 -1.03
N GLU A 57 -4.51 7.26 -1.89
CA GLU A 57 -4.79 7.62 -3.28
C GLU A 57 -5.37 6.44 -4.07
N THR A 58 -4.94 5.21 -3.78
CA THR A 58 -5.49 4.03 -4.46
C THR A 58 -6.92 3.77 -4.01
N SER A 59 -7.24 3.90 -2.71
CA SER A 59 -8.62 3.76 -2.24
C SER A 59 -9.54 4.80 -2.88
N GLU A 60 -9.11 6.05 -2.97
CA GLU A 60 -9.85 7.12 -3.65
C GLU A 60 -10.11 6.80 -5.13
N LEU A 61 -9.08 6.33 -5.85
CA LEU A 61 -9.22 5.91 -7.25
C LEU A 61 -10.21 4.76 -7.40
N VAL A 62 -10.09 3.72 -6.57
CA VAL A 62 -10.96 2.54 -6.62
C VAL A 62 -12.42 2.96 -6.39
N VAL A 63 -12.68 3.80 -5.39
CA VAL A 63 -14.03 4.34 -5.14
C VAL A 63 -14.57 5.14 -6.33
N ALA A 64 -13.73 5.98 -6.95
CA ALA A 64 -14.13 6.76 -8.12
C ALA A 64 -14.54 5.86 -9.31
N TYR A 65 -13.85 4.72 -9.51
CA TYR A 65 -14.21 3.73 -10.53
C TYR A 65 -15.40 2.84 -10.14
N ALA A 66 -15.65 2.62 -8.85
CA ALA A 66 -16.80 1.87 -8.37
C ALA A 66 -18.13 2.60 -8.62
N TYR A 67 -18.13 3.94 -8.52
CA TYR A 67 -19.33 4.77 -8.66
C TYR A 67 -20.16 4.55 -9.94
N PRO A 68 -19.60 4.63 -11.16
CA PRO A 68 -20.38 4.44 -12.39
C PRO A 68 -20.96 3.02 -12.52
N VAL A 69 -20.28 2.02 -11.97
CA VAL A 69 -20.75 0.63 -11.93
C VAL A 69 -21.97 0.53 -11.03
N ALA A 70 -21.92 1.12 -9.83
CA ALA A 70 -23.03 1.15 -8.89
C ALA A 70 -24.27 1.86 -9.48
N VAL A 71 -24.09 3.06 -10.06
CA VAL A 71 -25.20 3.83 -10.64
C VAL A 71 -25.86 3.12 -11.82
N THR A 72 -25.08 2.47 -12.68
CA THR A 72 -25.62 1.75 -13.85
C THR A 72 -26.46 0.55 -13.42
N ARG A 73 -26.03 -0.15 -12.36
CA ARG A 73 -26.78 -1.24 -11.75
C ARG A 73 -28.08 -0.77 -11.13
N ASP A 74 -28.04 0.30 -10.33
CA ASP A 74 -29.23 0.86 -9.69
C ASP A 74 -30.24 1.34 -10.74
N GLY A 75 -29.76 2.00 -11.81
CA GLY A 75 -30.61 2.40 -12.93
C GLY A 75 -31.24 1.22 -13.68
N ALA A 76 -30.47 0.16 -13.94
CA ALA A 76 -30.96 -1.02 -14.65
C ALA A 76 -31.99 -1.82 -13.83
N THR A 77 -31.73 -2.04 -12.55
CA THR A 77 -32.67 -2.73 -11.64
C THR A 77 -33.97 -1.95 -11.49
N ASN A 78 -33.90 -0.64 -11.30
CA ASN A 78 -35.08 0.23 -11.19
C ASN A 78 -35.89 0.24 -12.50
N PHE A 79 -35.23 0.39 -13.65
CA PHE A 79 -35.91 0.34 -14.96
C PHE A 79 -36.60 -1.01 -15.21
N ILE A 80 -35.93 -2.12 -14.90
CA ILE A 80 -36.51 -3.47 -15.04
C ILE A 80 -37.72 -3.61 -14.10
N ASN A 81 -37.59 -3.22 -12.83
CA ASN A 81 -38.68 -3.30 -11.86
C ASN A 81 -39.88 -2.43 -12.24
N ASP A 82 -39.67 -1.20 -12.70
CA ASP A 82 -40.74 -0.29 -13.11
C ASP A 82 -41.45 -0.76 -14.38
N LYS A 83 -40.70 -1.36 -15.32
CA LYS A 83 -41.26 -1.94 -16.54
C LYS A 83 -42.01 -3.24 -16.28
N ILE A 84 -41.62 -4.02 -15.27
CA ILE A 84 -42.37 -5.20 -14.81
C ILE A 84 -43.68 -4.75 -14.15
N LYS A 85 -43.62 -3.81 -13.20
CA LYS A 85 -44.81 -3.29 -12.50
C LYS A 85 -45.85 -2.69 -13.45
N SER A 86 -45.42 -1.94 -14.46
CA SER A 86 -46.32 -1.33 -15.44
C SER A 86 -46.97 -2.33 -16.40
N ILE A 87 -46.35 -3.49 -16.67
CA ILE A 87 -46.94 -4.52 -17.53
C ILE A 87 -47.86 -5.45 -16.72
N GLU A 88 -47.54 -5.69 -15.45
CA GLU A 88 -48.34 -6.53 -14.53
C GLU A 88 -49.69 -5.89 -14.16
N ASP A 89 -49.75 -4.56 -14.03
CA ASP A 89 -50.99 -3.83 -13.69
C ASP A 89 -51.97 -3.68 -14.88
N GLU A 90 -51.51 -3.80 -16.13
CA GLU A 90 -52.31 -3.40 -17.29
C GLU A 90 -52.85 -4.57 -18.12
N ARG A 91 -52.25 -5.77 -18.06
CA ARG A 91 -52.79 -6.97 -18.72
C ARG A 91 -52.43 -8.21 -17.91
N ASP A 92 -53.44 -8.93 -17.43
CA ASP A 92 -53.41 -10.27 -16.81
C ASP A 92 -52.73 -11.32 -17.72
N VAL A 93 -51.44 -11.14 -17.97
CA VAL A 93 -50.62 -11.90 -18.93
C VAL A 93 -49.38 -12.32 -18.17
N ASP A 94 -49.11 -13.62 -18.18
CA ASP A 94 -47.94 -14.22 -17.56
C ASP A 94 -46.65 -13.77 -18.26
N ILE A 95 -46.08 -12.68 -17.77
CA ILE A 95 -44.84 -12.07 -18.25
C ILE A 95 -43.62 -12.86 -17.75
N THR A 96 -43.80 -13.89 -16.91
CA THR A 96 -42.73 -14.67 -16.28
C THR A 96 -41.80 -15.29 -17.32
N GLY A 97 -42.36 -15.94 -18.35
CA GLY A 97 -41.58 -16.50 -19.45
C GLY A 97 -40.85 -15.43 -20.28
N ALA A 98 -41.42 -14.22 -20.34
CA ALA A 98 -40.81 -13.07 -21.00
C ALA A 98 -39.72 -12.37 -20.13
N ILE A 99 -39.71 -12.61 -18.83
CA ILE A 99 -38.68 -12.13 -17.91
C ILE A 99 -37.50 -13.12 -17.91
N GLU A 100 -37.79 -14.41 -18.02
CA GLU A 100 -36.78 -15.48 -17.96
C GLU A 100 -35.85 -15.47 -19.19
N TRP A 101 -36.38 -15.34 -20.43
CA TRP A 101 -35.52 -15.18 -21.62
C TRP A 101 -34.74 -13.84 -21.64
N THR A 102 -35.29 -12.76 -21.06
CA THR A 102 -34.59 -11.47 -20.98
C THR A 102 -33.44 -11.54 -19.98
N LYS A 103 -33.69 -12.13 -18.80
CA LYS A 103 -32.64 -12.42 -17.81
C LYS A 103 -31.58 -13.36 -18.38
N GLN A 104 -31.99 -14.43 -19.05
CA GLN A 104 -31.07 -15.38 -19.70
C GLN A 104 -30.28 -14.75 -20.85
N GLY A 105 -30.86 -13.80 -21.59
CA GLY A 105 -30.16 -13.02 -22.60
C GLY A 105 -29.16 -12.04 -22.01
N LEU A 106 -29.49 -11.39 -20.90
CA LEU A 106 -28.58 -10.51 -20.15
C LEU A 106 -27.43 -11.31 -19.51
N ASP A 107 -27.72 -12.47 -18.93
CA ASP A 107 -26.73 -13.42 -18.41
C ASP A 107 -25.78 -13.92 -19.51
N PHE A 108 -26.29 -14.15 -20.73
CA PHE A 108 -25.48 -14.53 -21.90
C PHE A 108 -24.46 -13.45 -22.30
N PHE A 109 -24.79 -12.17 -22.10
CA PHE A 109 -23.86 -11.05 -22.30
C PHE A 109 -22.99 -10.76 -21.05
N GLY A 110 -23.08 -11.59 -20.00
CA GLY A 110 -22.35 -11.40 -18.73
C GLY A 110 -22.89 -10.28 -17.85
N ILE A 111 -24.07 -9.74 -18.17
CA ILE A 111 -24.78 -8.70 -17.40
C ILE A 111 -25.73 -9.43 -16.44
N ASP A 112 -25.18 -10.21 -15.52
CA ASP A 112 -25.94 -10.61 -14.33
C ASP A 112 -25.90 -9.42 -13.36
N ILE A 113 -27.07 -8.82 -13.18
CA ILE A 113 -27.27 -7.52 -12.52
C ILE A 113 -26.97 -7.59 -11.02
N GLN A 114 -26.76 -8.79 -10.46
CA GLN A 114 -26.51 -8.93 -9.03
C GLN A 114 -25.13 -9.42 -8.62
N GLY A 115 -24.62 -10.52 -9.18
CA GLY A 115 -23.35 -11.11 -8.70
C GLY A 115 -22.19 -10.99 -9.68
N SER A 116 -22.44 -11.13 -10.98
CA SER A 116 -21.37 -11.20 -11.98
C SER A 116 -20.63 -9.87 -12.17
N ILE A 117 -21.33 -8.73 -12.07
CA ILE A 117 -20.67 -7.41 -12.13
C ILE A 117 -19.77 -7.19 -10.91
N GLU A 118 -20.16 -7.67 -9.73
CA GLU A 118 -19.38 -7.55 -8.50
C GLU A 118 -18.15 -8.45 -8.53
N SER A 119 -18.31 -9.72 -8.91
CA SER A 119 -17.16 -10.64 -9.01
C SER A 119 -16.17 -10.21 -10.09
N LEU A 120 -16.65 -9.70 -11.25
CA LEU A 120 -15.77 -9.16 -12.30
C LEU A 120 -15.05 -7.89 -11.84
N PHE A 121 -15.73 -7.05 -11.06
CA PHE A 121 -15.14 -5.84 -10.48
C PHE A 121 -14.09 -6.20 -9.43
N GLU A 122 -14.40 -7.10 -8.49
CA GLU A 122 -13.47 -7.59 -7.47
C GLU A 122 -12.23 -8.24 -8.08
N ASP A 123 -12.40 -9.17 -9.03
CA ASP A 123 -11.30 -9.86 -9.70
C ASP A 123 -10.44 -8.89 -10.53
N SER A 124 -11.06 -7.94 -11.24
CA SER A 124 -10.34 -6.94 -12.01
C SER A 124 -9.61 -5.93 -11.12
N LEU A 125 -10.20 -5.56 -9.98
CA LEU A 125 -9.59 -4.60 -9.05
C LEU A 125 -8.37 -5.19 -8.37
N GLN A 126 -8.41 -6.44 -7.92
CA GLN A 126 -7.26 -7.08 -7.27
C GLN A 126 -6.01 -7.06 -8.18
N GLY A 127 -6.19 -7.30 -9.50
CA GLY A 127 -5.09 -7.24 -10.47
C GLY A 127 -4.57 -5.82 -10.80
N ILE A 128 -5.31 -4.77 -10.43
CA ILE A 128 -4.95 -3.36 -10.72
C ILE A 128 -4.48 -2.63 -9.46
N ILE A 129 -4.99 -2.99 -8.28
CA ILE A 129 -4.70 -2.33 -7.00
C ILE A 129 -3.24 -2.49 -6.62
N GLU A 130 -2.70 -3.71 -6.65
CA GLU A 130 -1.31 -3.97 -6.28
C GLU A 130 -0.29 -3.18 -7.12
N PRO A 131 -0.33 -3.23 -8.47
CA PRO A 131 0.60 -2.42 -9.28
C PRO A 131 0.35 -0.92 -9.14
N THR A 132 -0.89 -0.49 -8.87
CA THR A 132 -1.19 0.93 -8.63
C THR A 132 -0.57 1.41 -7.33
N ILE A 133 -0.70 0.65 -6.24
CA ILE A 133 -0.10 0.99 -4.94
C ILE A 133 1.43 1.02 -5.07
N GLN A 134 2.02 0.03 -5.74
CA GLN A 134 3.47 0.01 -5.97
C GLN A 134 3.95 1.23 -6.76
N ASN A 135 3.23 1.62 -7.83
CA ASN A 135 3.55 2.81 -8.60
C ASN A 135 3.39 4.10 -7.78
N LYS A 136 2.29 4.24 -7.03
CA LYS A 136 2.06 5.40 -6.14
C LYS A 136 3.11 5.50 -5.04
N PHE A 137 3.54 4.36 -4.50
CA PHE A 137 4.61 4.29 -3.52
C PHE A 137 5.96 4.73 -4.11
N LYS A 138 6.29 4.27 -5.33
CA LYS A 138 7.47 4.72 -6.07
C LYS A 138 7.47 6.23 -6.29
N GLU A 139 6.33 6.78 -6.73
CA GLU A 139 6.17 8.21 -6.95
C GLU A 139 6.35 9.00 -5.63
N ALA A 140 5.75 8.53 -4.55
CA ALA A 140 5.82 9.17 -3.24
C ALA A 140 7.23 9.11 -2.60
N THR A 141 7.99 8.04 -2.86
CA THR A 141 9.39 7.89 -2.42
C THR A 141 10.40 8.61 -3.33
N GLY A 142 9.96 9.19 -4.45
CA GLY A 142 10.82 9.85 -5.42
C GLY A 142 11.70 8.89 -6.24
N GLY A 143 11.37 7.59 -6.26
CA GLY A 143 12.10 6.57 -7.01
C GLY A 143 13.56 6.35 -6.55
N TRP A 144 13.87 6.68 -5.30
CA TRP A 144 15.22 6.45 -4.77
C TRP A 144 15.49 4.96 -4.59
N ASN A 145 16.68 4.51 -5.01
CA ASN A 145 17.12 3.10 -4.95
C ASN A 145 17.20 2.51 -3.52
N PHE A 146 16.93 3.30 -2.49
CA PHE A 146 16.83 2.83 -1.10
C PHE A 146 15.50 2.15 -0.81
N PHE A 147 14.46 2.43 -1.60
CA PHE A 147 13.14 1.83 -1.44
C PHE A 147 12.91 0.88 -2.60
N ASN A 148 12.71 -0.40 -2.30
CA ASN A 148 12.28 -1.38 -3.29
C ASN A 148 10.77 -1.53 -3.20
N GLU A 149 10.07 -1.32 -4.31
CA GLU A 149 8.63 -1.47 -4.44
C GLU A 149 8.18 -2.93 -4.26
N GLU A 150 9.04 -3.88 -4.59
CA GLU A 150 8.76 -5.32 -4.44
C GLU A 150 8.64 -5.75 -2.97
N ASN A 151 9.14 -4.94 -2.02
CA ASN A 151 8.96 -5.19 -0.59
C ASN A 151 7.59 -4.70 -0.07
N LEU A 152 6.76 -4.12 -0.95
CA LEU A 152 5.40 -3.72 -0.67
C LEU A 152 4.45 -4.83 -1.06
N GLU A 153 3.68 -5.32 -0.08
CA GLU A 153 2.67 -6.35 -0.26
C GLU A 153 1.31 -5.80 0.16
N VAL A 154 0.29 -6.02 -0.66
CA VAL A 154 -1.09 -5.75 -0.29
C VAL A 154 -1.61 -6.97 0.47
N THR A 155 -1.80 -6.84 1.78
CA THR A 155 -2.12 -7.99 2.64
C THR A 155 -3.60 -8.33 2.64
N ASN A 156 -4.45 -7.31 2.55
CA ASN A 156 -5.90 -7.51 2.49
C ASN A 156 -6.56 -6.33 1.79
N VAL A 157 -7.49 -6.60 0.90
CA VAL A 157 -8.39 -5.60 0.31
C VAL A 157 -9.79 -6.08 0.62
N GLU A 158 -10.47 -5.38 1.52
CA GLU A 158 -11.86 -5.67 1.85
C GLU A 158 -12.72 -4.71 1.03
N ILE A 159 -13.22 -5.23 -0.10
CA ILE A 159 -14.17 -4.54 -0.95
C ILE A 159 -15.56 -4.89 -0.41
N PRO A 160 -16.34 -3.92 0.06
CA PRO A 160 -17.69 -4.20 0.52
C PRO A 160 -18.57 -4.61 -0.66
N SER A 161 -19.57 -5.45 -0.42
CA SER A 161 -20.55 -5.82 -1.43
C SER A 161 -21.24 -4.55 -1.94
N LEU A 162 -21.23 -4.32 -3.25
CA LEU A 162 -22.01 -3.22 -3.85
C LEU A 162 -23.53 -3.49 -3.72
N VAL A 163 -23.93 -4.64 -3.17
CA VAL A 163 -25.30 -5.00 -2.80
C VAL A 163 -25.70 -4.40 -1.45
N GLY A 164 -26.20 -3.17 -1.49
CA GLY A 164 -27.14 -2.69 -0.47
C GLY A 164 -26.60 -2.56 0.95
N GLY A 165 -25.64 -1.66 1.15
CA GLY A 165 -25.39 -1.00 2.42
C GLY A 165 -25.40 0.52 2.22
N SER A 166 -26.14 1.26 3.04
CA SER A 166 -26.26 2.73 2.94
C SER A 166 -25.02 3.48 3.49
N ASP A 167 -23.93 2.77 3.82
CA ASP A 167 -22.76 3.34 4.49
C ASP A 167 -21.51 2.44 4.36
N ASP A 168 -21.26 1.91 3.16
CA ASP A 168 -20.16 0.96 2.95
C ASP A 168 -18.81 1.64 2.74
N TYR A 169 -17.78 1.12 3.41
CA TYR A 169 -16.40 1.62 3.36
C TYR A 169 -15.52 0.60 2.62
N LEU A 170 -14.68 1.09 1.71
CA LEU A 170 -13.56 0.34 1.14
C LEU A 170 -12.40 0.36 2.14
N GLU A 171 -11.94 -0.82 2.55
CA GLU A 171 -10.75 -0.97 3.39
C GLU A 171 -9.58 -1.57 2.59
N ILE A 172 -8.47 -0.84 2.52
CA ILE A 172 -7.23 -1.33 1.90
C ILE A 172 -6.14 -1.44 2.97
N ASN A 173 -5.67 -2.66 3.22
CA ASN A 173 -4.55 -2.95 4.12
C ASN A 173 -3.27 -3.20 3.32
N VAL A 174 -2.27 -2.36 3.54
CA VAL A 174 -0.97 -2.46 2.90
C VAL A 174 0.12 -2.71 3.94
N GLN A 175 1.10 -3.51 3.55
CA GLN A 175 2.27 -3.81 4.34
C GLN A 175 3.53 -3.49 3.54
N TYR A 176 4.51 -2.88 4.20
CA TYR A 176 5.82 -2.63 3.62
C TYR A 176 6.92 -3.15 4.54
N THR A 177 7.82 -3.97 4.01
CA THR A 177 8.98 -4.46 4.75
C THR A 177 10.19 -3.56 4.49
N PHE A 178 10.53 -2.74 5.49
CA PHE A 178 11.69 -1.86 5.47
C PHE A 178 12.92 -2.56 6.06
N ASP A 179 14.01 -2.60 5.31
CA ASP A 179 15.27 -3.20 5.74
C ASP A 179 16.12 -2.19 6.52
N LEU A 180 16.33 -2.48 7.80
CA LEU A 180 17.23 -1.74 8.66
C LEU A 180 18.68 -2.19 8.47
N SER A 181 19.31 -1.73 7.39
CA SER A 181 20.71 -2.01 7.08
C SER A 181 21.66 -0.96 7.70
N LEU A 182 22.18 -1.23 8.88
CA LEU A 182 23.29 -0.51 9.50
C LEU A 182 24.55 -1.38 9.46
N PRO A 183 25.77 -0.78 9.49
CA PRO A 183 27.02 -1.55 9.36
C PRO A 183 27.24 -2.68 10.39
N PHE A 184 26.37 -2.82 11.41
CA PHE A 184 26.42 -3.90 12.40
C PHE A 184 25.03 -4.41 12.85
N VAL A 185 23.93 -3.89 12.28
CA VAL A 185 22.55 -4.29 12.64
C VAL A 185 21.78 -4.48 11.34
N ASN A 186 21.19 -5.67 11.18
CA ASN A 186 20.35 -6.02 10.03
C ASN A 186 19.03 -6.52 10.58
N GLU A 187 18.06 -5.62 10.70
CA GLU A 187 16.74 -5.91 11.23
C GLU A 187 15.68 -5.55 10.20
N LYS A 188 14.55 -6.26 10.19
CA LYS A 188 13.44 -5.94 9.29
C LYS A 188 12.31 -5.30 10.07
N ILE A 189 11.87 -4.13 9.63
CA ILE A 189 10.75 -3.42 10.22
C ILE A 189 9.57 -3.54 9.26
N VAL A 190 8.46 -4.07 9.76
CA VAL A 190 7.22 -4.19 8.99
C VAL A 190 6.33 -2.99 9.31
N LEU A 191 6.07 -2.16 8.31
CA LEU A 191 5.10 -1.07 8.38
C LEU A 191 3.75 -1.58 7.89
N LYS A 192 2.69 -1.29 8.64
CA LYS A 192 1.31 -1.64 8.27
C LYS A 192 0.48 -0.38 8.26
N LYS A 193 -0.30 -0.19 7.19
CA LYS A 193 -1.26 0.92 7.08
C LYS A 193 -2.57 0.41 6.53
N THR A 194 -3.63 1.06 6.98
CA THR A 194 -5.00 0.80 6.55
C THR A 194 -5.57 2.12 6.05
N SER A 195 -6.17 2.09 4.86
CA SER A 195 -6.94 3.20 4.31
C SER A 195 -8.42 2.83 4.32
N TYR A 196 -9.26 3.78 4.77
CA TYR A 196 -10.71 3.67 4.77
C TYR A 196 -11.28 4.75 3.88
N GLU A 197 -12.00 4.38 2.83
CA GLU A 197 -12.66 5.32 1.94
C GLU A 197 -14.15 5.02 1.82
N ARG A 198 -14.99 6.06 1.85
CA ARG A 198 -16.45 5.88 1.75
C ARG A 198 -16.83 5.62 0.30
N ILE A 199 -17.57 4.55 0.04
CA ILE A 199 -18.15 4.32 -1.29
C ILE A 199 -19.38 5.22 -1.45
N TRP A 200 -19.41 6.00 -2.53
CA TRP A 200 -20.61 6.75 -2.89
C TRP A 200 -21.58 5.81 -3.61
N ASN A 201 -22.68 5.45 -2.95
CA ASN A 201 -23.87 4.92 -3.59
C ASN A 201 -24.81 6.10 -3.87
N GLY A 202 -25.29 6.27 -5.09
CA GLY A 202 -26.08 7.45 -5.48
C GLY A 202 -27.51 7.49 -4.93
N SER A 203 -27.77 7.00 -3.71
CA SER A 203 -29.13 6.90 -3.14
C SER A 203 -29.74 8.24 -2.78
#